data_AF-A0A8T4U6B6-F1
#
_entry.id   AF-A0A8T4U6B6-F1
#
_cell.length_a   1.000
_cell.length_b   1.000
_cell.length_c   1.000
_cell.angle_alpha   90.00
_cell.angle_beta   90.00
_cell.angle_gamma   90.00
#
_symmetry.space_group_name_H-M   'P 1'
#
loop_
_entity.id
_entity.type
_entity.pdbx_description
1 polymer ?
#
loop_
_entity_poly.entity_id
_entity_poly.type
_entity_poly.pdbx_seq_one_letter_code
_entity_poly.pdbx_strand_id
1 'polypeptide(L)' 'MKTLSLKQPYAELILQGKKKIELRTWNTKFRGEFYIHASLTADKKSNGKIQL' A
#
# COMPACT_ATOMS: atom_id res chain seq x y z
N MET A 1 2.51 13.24 11.34
CA MET A 1 1.38 12.28 11.35
C MET A 1 1.90 10.91 10.96
N LYS A 2 1.26 9.81 11.41
CA LYS A 2 1.73 8.47 11.03
C LYS A 2 1.44 8.21 9.56
N THR A 3 2.35 7.52 8.90
CA THR A 3 2.30 7.30 7.45
C THR A 3 2.81 5.90 7.14
N LEU A 4 2.17 5.22 6.19
CA LEU A 4 2.64 3.95 5.65
C LEU A 4 3.08 4.16 4.19
N SER A 5 4.32 3.79 3.88
CA SER A 5 4.84 3.87 2.51
C SER A 5 4.48 2.60 1.74
N LEU A 6 3.82 2.75 0.59
CA LEU A 6 3.48 1.67 -0.33
C LEU A 6 4.11 1.93 -1.70
N LYS A 7 4.49 0.87 -2.41
CA LYS A 7 4.93 1.00 -3.80
C LYS A 7 3.73 1.08 -4.73
N GLN A 8 3.88 1.75 -5.86
CA GLN A 8 2.88 1.62 -6.92
C GLN A 8 2.89 0.21 -7.51
N PRO A 9 1.73 -0.36 -7.89
CA PRO A 9 0.40 0.26 -7.96
C PRO A 9 -0.43 0.20 -6.67
N TYR A 10 0.10 -0.35 -5.58
CA TYR A 10 -0.69 -0.65 -4.37
C TYR A 10 -1.21 0.60 -3.66
N ALA A 11 -0.46 1.71 -3.69
CA ALA A 11 -0.92 2.98 -3.14
C ALA A 11 -2.20 3.45 -3.86
N GLU A 12 -2.20 3.41 -5.20
CA GLU A 12 -3.36 3.75 -6.02
C GLU A 12 -4.55 2.80 -5.78
N LEU A 13 -4.30 1.50 -5.63
CA LEU A 13 -5.37 0.53 -5.36
C LEU A 13 -6.06 0.76 -4.00
N ILE A 14 -5.32 1.24 -3.00
CA ILE A 14 -5.91 1.64 -1.71
C ILE A 14 -6.74 2.91 -1.89
N LEU A 15 -6.22 3.90 -2.61
CA LEU A 15 -6.94 5.15 -2.90
C LEU A 15 -8.26 4.90 -3.66
N GLN A 16 -8.26 3.97 -4.62
CA GLN A 16 -9.44 3.55 -5.37
C GLN A 16 -10.39 2.62 -4.57
N GLY A 17 -10.04 2.25 -3.33
CA GLY A 17 -10.83 1.34 -2.50
C GLY A 17 -10.83 -0.13 -2.95
N LYS A 18 -10.02 -0.49 -3.95
CA LYS A 18 -9.89 -1.86 -4.48
C LYS A 18 -9.06 -2.75 -3.55
N LYS A 19 -8.03 -2.20 -2.91
CA LYS A 19 -7.20 -2.90 -1.92
C LYS A 19 -7.57 -2.43 -0.52
N LYS A 20 -8.24 -3.29 0.25
CA LYS A 20 -8.67 -3.01 1.63
C LYS A 20 -7.73 -3.57 2.69
N ILE A 21 -6.88 -4.54 2.33
CA ILE A 21 -5.96 -5.22 3.25
C ILE A 21 -4.52 -5.03 2.74
N GLU A 22 -3.66 -4.51 3.60
CA GLU A 22 -2.22 -4.40 3.35
C GLU A 22 -1.47 -5.50 4.13
N LEU A 23 -0.60 -6.23 3.43
CA LEU A 23 0.16 -7.34 4.00
C LEU A 23 1.62 -6.93 4.19
N ARG A 24 2.18 -7.25 5.36
CA ARG A 24 3.58 -6.98 5.72
C ARG A 24 4.13 -8.17 6.51
N THR A 25 5.45 -8.31 6.51
CA THR A 25 6.17 -9.34 7.29
C THR A 25 6.26 -9.02 8.78
N TRP A 26 5.80 -7.84 9.20
CA TRP A 26 5.83 -7.36 10.57
C TRP A 26 4.47 -6.79 10.96
N ASN A 27 4.16 -6.87 12.26
CA ASN A 27 2.92 -6.37 12.83
C ASN A 27 3.08 -4.96 13.41
N THR A 28 1.99 -4.18 13.36
CA THR A 28 1.87 -2.90 14.06
C THR A 28 0.75 -2.95 15.09
N LYS A 29 0.98 -2.34 16.26
CA LYS A 29 -0.08 -2.13 17.29
C LYS A 29 -0.90 -0.87 17.04
N PHE A 30 -0.53 -0.04 16.07
CA PHE A 30 -1.22 1.21 15.79
C PHE A 30 -2.63 0.97 15.24
N ARG A 31 -3.59 1.78 15.70
CA ARG A 31 -4.97 1.84 15.23
C ARG A 31 -5.41 3.31 15.12
N GLY A 32 -6.26 3.60 14.14
CA GLY A 32 -6.70 4.97 13.82
C GLY A 32 -6.21 5.41 12.44
N GLU A 33 -6.38 6.70 12.16
CA GLU A 33 -6.06 7.29 10.87
C GLU A 33 -4.56 7.46 10.65
N PHE A 34 -4.12 7.22 9.43
CA PHE A 34 -2.74 7.41 8.98
C PHE A 34 -2.73 7.74 7.50
N TYR A 35 -1.64 8.36 7.05
CA TYR A 35 -1.45 8.69 5.66
C TYR A 35 -0.86 7.55 4.85
N ILE A 36 -1.15 7.58 3.55
CA ILE A 36 -0.52 6.72 2.56
C ILE A 36 0.54 7.54 1.82
N HIS A 37 1.77 7.04 1.77
CA HIS A 37 2.85 7.62 0.97
C HIS A 37 3.14 6.71 -0.23
N ALA A 38 3.04 7.25 -1.44
CA ALA A 38 3.45 6.56 -2.66
C ALA A 38 4.98 6.62 -2.78
N SER A 39 5.62 5.47 -2.60
CA SER A 39 7.07 5.33 -2.68
C SER A 39 7.55 5.62 -4.10
N LEU A 40 8.72 6.26 -4.23
CA LEU A 40 9.34 6.56 -5.52
C LEU A 40 9.59 5.30 -6.36
N THR A 41 9.96 4.20 -5.72
CA THR A 41 10.19 2.92 -6.40
C THR A 41 8.90 2.15 -6.56
N ALA A 42 8.49 1.92 -7.81
CA ALA A 42 7.37 1.03 -8.14
C ALA A 42 7.70 -0.43 -7.84
N ASP A 43 6.67 -1.24 -7.63
CA ASP A 43 6.83 -2.67 -7.50
C ASP A 43 7.19 -3.27 -8.87
N LYS A 44 8.30 -4.01 -8.92
CA LYS A 44 8.81 -4.56 -10.19
C LYS A 44 7.98 -5.77 -10.65
N LYS A 45 7.29 -6.45 -9.73
CA LYS A 45 6.51 -7.65 -10.01
C LYS A 45 5.10 -7.34 -10.52
N SER A 46 4.59 -6.12 -10.27
CA SER A 46 3.28 -5.69 -10.74
C SER A 46 3.20 -5.39 -12.24
N ASN A 47 4.26 -5.63 -13.03
CA ASN A 47 4.28 -5.47 -14.50
C ASN A 47 3.30 -6.44 -15.19
N GLY A 48 2.00 -6.11 -15.17
CA GLY A 48 0.94 -6.73 -15.97
C GLY A 48 0.03 -7.73 -15.25
N LYS A 49 0.30 -8.08 -13.99
CA LYS A 49 -0.55 -9.02 -13.21
C LYS A 49 -0.84 -8.45 -11.83
N ILE A 50 -1.72 -7.46 -11.77
CA ILE A 50 -2.39 -7.12 -10.51
C ILE A 50 -3.55 -8.11 -10.40
N GLN A 51 -3.37 -9.21 -9.66
CA GLN A 51 -4.50 -10.05 -9.24
C GLN A 51 -5.28 -9.25 -8.20
N LEU A 52 -6.42 -8.71 -8.64
CA LEU A 52 -7.44 -8.09 -7.80
C LEU A 52 -8.16 -9.15 -6.97
#